data_AF-A0A3S3UQB0-F1
#
_entry.id   AF-A0A3S3UQB0-F1
#
_cell.length_a   1.000
_cell.length_b   1.000
_cell.length_c   1.000
_cell.angle_alpha   90.00
_cell.angle_beta   90.00
_cell.angle_gamma   90.00
#
_symmetry.space_group_name_H-M   'P 1'
#
loop_
_entity.id
_entity.type
_entity.pdbx_description
1 polymer ?
#
loop_
_entity_poly.entity_id
_entity_poly.type
_entity_poly.pdbx_seq_one_letter_code
_entity_poly.pdbx_strand_id
1 'polypeptide(L)'
;IATFGVNAAGLAVIEEIAVMVVNENWIPYDSVHERKLVDVLARMRDKSIKGLRYNLPAEQPIANAMIQRLGQSIALYIVPAGVDNKFELMLNDMIEARPQIGSWIWRVSDAEMPSLQL
;
A
#
# COMPACT_ATOMS: atom_id res chain seq x y z
N ILE A 1 14.04 -4.67 -11.15
CA ILE A 1 14.18 -5.24 -12.51
C ILE A 1 14.98 -4.26 -13.36
N ALA A 2 15.84 -4.72 -14.26
CA ALA A 2 16.60 -3.84 -15.12
C ALA A 2 16.71 -4.46 -16.53
N THR A 3 16.63 -3.60 -17.55
CA THR A 3 16.96 -3.93 -18.94
C THR A 3 18.39 -3.49 -19.19
N PHE A 4 19.23 -4.38 -19.67
CA PHE A 4 20.64 -4.10 -19.95
C PHE A 4 21.08 -4.75 -21.25
N GLY A 5 22.07 -4.14 -21.90
CA GLY A 5 22.66 -4.61 -23.15
C GLY A 5 24.17 -4.41 -23.16
N VAL A 6 24.81 -4.83 -24.25
CA VAL A 6 26.23 -4.58 -24.52
C VAL A 6 26.33 -3.69 -25.75
N ASN A 7 27.03 -2.56 -25.63
CA ASN A 7 27.18 -1.63 -26.75
C ASN A 7 28.21 -2.12 -27.78
N ALA A 8 28.34 -1.40 -28.90
CA ALA A 8 29.27 -1.76 -29.98
C ALA A 8 30.76 -1.80 -29.56
N ALA A 9 31.13 -1.19 -28.43
CA ALA A 9 32.47 -1.23 -27.86
C ALA A 9 32.68 -2.40 -26.88
N GLY A 10 31.68 -3.27 -26.69
CA GLY A 10 31.73 -4.40 -25.77
C GLY A 10 31.46 -4.05 -24.31
N LEU A 11 30.95 -2.85 -24.01
CA LEU A 11 30.66 -2.42 -22.64
C LEU A 11 29.20 -2.73 -22.26
N ALA A 12 28.99 -3.28 -21.07
CA ALA A 12 27.65 -3.47 -20.51
C ALA A 12 27.03 -2.12 -20.11
N VAL A 13 25.78 -1.91 -20.51
CA VAL A 13 25.00 -0.69 -20.28
C VAL A 13 23.63 -1.06 -19.72
N ILE A 14 23.18 -0.34 -18.69
CA ILE A 14 21.81 -0.42 -18.18
C ILE A 14 20.97 0.58 -18.97
N GLU A 15 19.94 0.10 -19.66
CA GLU A 15 18.99 0.93 -20.40
C GLU A 15 17.89 1.46 -19.49
N GLU A 16 17.40 0.61 -18.59
CA GLU A 16 16.32 0.95 -17.66
C GLU A 16 16.49 0.17 -16.36
N ILE A 17 16.14 0.80 -15.23
CA ILE A 17 16.07 0.14 -13.93
C ILE A 17 14.83 0.59 -13.16
N ALA A 18 14.08 -0.37 -12.63
CA ALA A 18 12.98 -0.16 -11.70
C ALA A 18 13.27 -0.89 -10.39
N VAL A 19 13.14 -0.16 -9.27
CA VAL A 19 13.47 -0.63 -7.93
C VAL A 19 12.23 -0.55 -7.05
N MET A 20 12.06 -1.54 -6.17
CA MET A 20 11.02 -1.54 -5.13
C MET A 20 11.66 -1.93 -3.80
N VAL A 21 11.21 -1.30 -2.72
CA VAL A 21 11.58 -1.72 -1.37
C VAL A 21 10.59 -2.79 -0.93
N VAL A 22 11.09 -3.95 -0.49
CA VAL A 22 10.28 -5.12 -0.11
C VAL A 22 10.60 -5.61 1.30
N ASN A 23 9.64 -6.28 1.93
CA ASN A 23 9.85 -6.96 3.21
C ASN A 23 10.39 -8.41 3.02
N GLU A 24 10.53 -9.16 4.11
CA GLU A 24 11.03 -10.55 4.08
C GLU A 24 10.16 -11.51 3.25
N ASN A 25 8.88 -11.19 3.07
CA ASN A 25 7.94 -11.94 2.25
C ASN A 25 7.89 -11.44 0.80
N TRP A 26 8.82 -10.59 0.37
CA TRP A 26 8.86 -9.99 -0.97
C TRP A 26 7.65 -9.12 -1.32
N ILE A 27 6.97 -8.55 -0.32
CA ILE A 27 5.85 -7.64 -0.52
C ILE A 27 6.37 -6.20 -0.57
N PRO A 28 6.09 -5.43 -1.64
CA PRO A 28 6.54 -4.05 -1.75
C PRO A 28 5.79 -3.13 -0.77
N TYR A 29 6.48 -2.11 -0.27
CA TYR A 29 5.89 -1.08 0.59
C TYR A 29 6.44 0.31 0.29
N ASP A 30 5.58 1.32 0.42
CA ASP A 30 5.91 2.72 0.14
C ASP A 30 6.31 3.51 1.40
N SER A 31 6.08 2.96 2.60
CA SER A 31 6.42 3.62 3.86
C SER A 31 6.64 2.62 5.00
N VAL A 32 7.27 3.07 6.08
CA VAL A 32 7.44 2.29 7.32
C VAL A 32 6.11 1.87 7.95
N HIS A 33 5.07 2.71 7.82
CA HIS A 33 3.73 2.42 8.31
C HIS A 33 3.08 1.32 7.47
N GLU A 34 3.22 1.39 6.15
CA GLU A 34 2.72 0.33 5.28
C GLU A 34 3.46 -0.99 5.49
N ARG A 35 4.78 -0.95 5.71
CA ARG A 35 5.54 -2.13 6.12
C ARG A 35 4.96 -2.76 7.38
N LYS A 36 4.65 -1.97 8.42
CA LYS A 36 4.05 -2.47 9.67
C LYS A 36 2.72 -3.17 9.40
N LEU A 37 1.85 -2.59 8.58
CA LEU A 37 0.59 -3.20 8.18
C LEU A 37 0.82 -4.54 7.45
N VAL A 38 1.70 -4.56 6.45
CA VAL A 38 2.00 -5.75 5.64
C VAL A 38 2.63 -6.86 6.47
N ASP A 39 3.52 -6.53 7.41
CA ASP A 39 4.15 -7.51 8.31
C ASP A 39 3.13 -8.16 9.26
N VAL A 40 2.09 -7.43 9.67
CA VAL A 40 0.96 -8.01 10.42
C VAL A 40 0.12 -8.91 9.53
N LEU A 41 -0.23 -8.45 8.33
CA LEU A 41 -1.03 -9.23 7.36
C LEU A 41 -0.34 -10.54 6.97
N ALA A 42 0.98 -10.54 6.79
CA ALA A 42 1.76 -11.73 6.45
C ALA A 42 1.69 -12.84 7.53
N ARG A 43 1.34 -12.49 8.77
CA ARG A 43 1.17 -13.43 9.89
C ARG A 43 -0.27 -13.90 10.07
N MET A 44 -1.23 -13.26 9.40
CA MET A 44 -2.64 -13.64 9.45
C MET A 44 -2.90 -14.87 8.58
N ARG A 45 -3.91 -15.67 8.95
CA ARG A 45 -4.36 -16.80 8.12
C ARG A 45 -5.30 -16.39 7.00
N ASP A 46 -5.96 -15.25 7.14
CA ASP A 46 -6.89 -14.75 6.13
C ASP A 46 -6.15 -14.24 4.90
N LYS A 47 -6.78 -14.41 3.74
CA LYS A 47 -6.23 -13.87 2.49
C LYS A 47 -6.32 -12.35 2.50
N SER A 48 -5.20 -11.71 2.17
CA SER A 48 -5.12 -10.27 1.95
C SER A 48 -4.63 -9.97 0.53
N ILE A 49 -5.14 -8.88 -0.05
CA ILE A 49 -4.69 -8.31 -1.32
C ILE A 49 -3.94 -7.01 -1.00
N LYS A 50 -2.70 -6.86 -1.47
CA LYS A 50 -1.92 -5.62 -1.35
C LYS A 50 -2.30 -4.68 -2.51
N GLY A 51 -2.67 -3.44 -2.21
CA GLY A 51 -2.79 -2.39 -3.21
C GLY A 51 -1.41 -1.89 -3.64
N LEU A 52 -1.17 -1.73 -4.94
CA LEU A 52 0.08 -1.16 -5.46
C LEU A 52 -0.21 0.20 -6.07
N ARG A 53 0.63 1.19 -5.77
CA ARG A 53 0.56 2.52 -6.39
C ARG A 53 1.13 2.49 -7.80
N TYR A 54 0.36 1.96 -8.74
CA TYR A 54 0.71 2.03 -10.16
C TYR A 54 0.14 3.31 -10.78
N ASN A 55 1.02 4.22 -11.22
CA ASN A 55 0.63 5.53 -11.78
C ASN A 55 -0.26 6.38 -10.85
N LEU A 56 -0.22 6.12 -9.55
CA LEU A 56 -0.98 6.85 -8.54
C LEU A 56 -0.03 7.79 -7.76
N PRO A 57 -0.28 9.11 -7.75
CA PRO A 57 0.53 10.05 -6.99
C PRO A 57 0.51 9.73 -5.48
N ALA A 58 1.60 10.07 -4.78
CA ALA A 58 1.76 9.79 -3.36
C ALA A 58 0.70 10.49 -2.49
N GLU A 59 0.20 11.63 -2.96
CA GLU A 59 -0.81 12.48 -2.33
C GLU A 59 -2.24 11.93 -2.52
N GLN A 60 -2.42 10.88 -3.32
CA GLN A 60 -3.73 10.24 -3.47
C GLN A 60 -3.86 9.07 -2.49
N PRO A 61 -4.99 8.96 -1.77
CA PRO A 61 -5.29 7.79 -0.96
C PRO A 61 -5.34 6.52 -1.80
N ILE A 62 -4.91 5.41 -1.21
CA ILE A 62 -5.03 4.07 -1.80
C ILE A 62 -5.52 3.12 -0.71
N ALA A 63 -6.32 2.13 -1.08
CA ALA A 63 -6.53 0.96 -0.21
C ALA A 63 -5.20 0.19 -0.13
N ASN A 64 -4.41 0.45 0.90
CA ASN A 64 -3.08 -0.14 1.09
C ASN A 64 -3.15 -1.68 1.05
N ALA A 65 -4.21 -2.23 1.65
CA ALA A 65 -4.56 -3.63 1.51
C ALA A 65 -6.07 -3.83 1.57
N MET A 66 -6.52 -5.02 1.23
CA MET A 66 -7.89 -5.47 1.41
C MET A 66 -7.89 -6.88 1.98
N ILE A 67 -8.76 -7.14 2.95
CA ILE A 67 -8.97 -8.49 3.48
C ILE A 67 -10.41 -8.94 3.23
N GLN A 68 -10.60 -10.26 3.18
CA GLN A 68 -11.94 -10.86 3.17
C GLN A 68 -12.13 -11.69 4.43
N ARG A 69 -13.15 -11.36 5.21
CA ARG A 69 -13.48 -12.06 6.46
C ARG A 69 -15.01 -12.21 6.54
N LEU A 70 -15.47 -13.43 6.85
CA LEU A 70 -16.90 -13.75 7.00
C LEU A 70 -17.79 -13.29 5.82
N GLY A 71 -17.26 -13.32 4.59
CA GLY A 71 -17.99 -12.88 3.39
C GLY A 71 -18.02 -11.38 3.15
N GLN A 72 -17.38 -10.57 4.00
CA GLN A 72 -17.28 -9.12 3.86
C GLN A 72 -15.85 -8.72 3.44
N SER A 73 -15.76 -7.76 2.53
CA SER A 73 -14.48 -7.17 2.12
C SER A 73 -14.21 -5.92 2.94
N ILE A 74 -13.00 -5.79 3.47
CA ILE A 74 -12.58 -4.65 4.27
C ILE A 74 -11.32 -4.06 3.66
N ALA A 75 -11.40 -2.80 3.22
CA ALA A 75 -10.27 -2.04 2.72
C ALA A 75 -9.54 -1.36 3.89
N LEU A 76 -8.22 -1.50 3.90
CA LEU A 76 -7.32 -0.99 4.92
C LEU A 76 -6.60 0.24 4.37
N TYR A 77 -6.81 1.39 5.01
CA TYR A 77 -6.25 2.67 4.60
C TYR A 77 -5.28 3.20 5.66
N ILE A 78 -4.19 3.81 5.20
CA ILE A 78 -3.24 4.53 6.04
C ILE A 78 -3.29 6.00 5.65
N VAL A 79 -3.59 6.86 6.62
CA VAL A 79 -3.50 8.32 6.49
C VAL A 79 -2.14 8.75 7.04
N PRO A 80 -1.21 9.23 6.19
CA PRO A 80 0.11 9.66 6.63
C PRO A 80 0.04 10.85 7.58
N ALA A 81 1.08 11.03 8.40
CA ALA A 81 1.19 12.22 9.23
C ALA A 81 1.40 13.49 8.39
N GLY A 82 0.79 14.59 8.81
CA GLY A 82 0.97 15.90 8.17
C GLY A 82 0.25 16.09 6.83
N VAL A 83 -0.65 15.18 6.43
CA VAL A 83 -1.52 15.41 5.28
C VAL A 83 -2.57 16.49 5.58
N ASP A 84 -3.03 17.16 4.53
CA ASP A 84 -4.03 18.21 4.63
C ASP A 84 -5.47 17.66 4.60
N ASN A 85 -6.44 18.56 4.76
CA ASN A 85 -7.85 18.22 4.68
C ASN A 85 -8.27 17.68 3.30
N LYS A 86 -7.50 17.99 2.24
CA LYS A 86 -7.81 17.50 0.89
C LYS A 86 -7.61 16.00 0.80
N PHE A 87 -6.55 15.46 1.42
CA PHE A 87 -6.34 14.02 1.49
C PHE A 87 -7.50 13.30 2.20
N GLU A 88 -7.94 13.82 3.34
CA GLU A 88 -9.07 13.26 4.10
C GLU A 88 -10.39 13.31 3.31
N LEU A 89 -10.67 14.42 2.61
CA LEU A 89 -11.84 14.52 1.72
C LEU A 89 -11.79 13.49 0.61
N MET A 90 -10.65 13.35 -0.08
CA MET A 90 -10.48 12.34 -1.13
C MET A 90 -10.65 10.90 -0.59
N LEU A 91 -10.16 10.63 0.62
CA LEU A 91 -10.35 9.33 1.26
C LEU A 91 -11.82 9.05 1.57
N ASN A 92 -12.52 10.03 2.13
CA ASN A 92 -13.95 9.90 2.44
C ASN A 92 -14.77 9.68 1.17
N ASP A 93 -14.54 10.46 0.10
CA ASP A 93 -15.20 10.28 -1.20
C ASP A 93 -14.98 8.86 -1.75
N MET A 94 -13.76 8.33 -1.64
CA MET A 94 -13.43 6.98 -2.08
C MET A 94 -14.15 5.87 -1.28
N ILE A 95 -14.35 6.08 0.02
CA ILE A 95 -15.05 5.15 0.91
C ILE A 95 -16.56 5.21 0.65
N GLU A 96 -17.13 6.42 0.58
CA GLU A 96 -18.56 6.65 0.34
C GLU A 96 -19.00 6.13 -1.04
N ALA A 97 -18.11 6.16 -2.04
CA ALA A 97 -18.37 5.57 -3.35
C ALA A 97 -18.53 4.03 -3.32
N ARG A 98 -18.18 3.35 -2.22
CA ARG A 98 -18.21 1.88 -2.09
C ARG A 98 -18.73 1.44 -0.71
N PRO A 99 -19.99 1.74 -0.36
CA PRO A 99 -20.54 1.47 0.98
C PRO A 99 -20.62 -0.01 1.35
N GLN A 100 -20.54 -0.91 0.38
CA GLN A 100 -20.51 -2.36 0.58
C GLN A 100 -19.15 -2.90 1.05
N ILE A 101 -18.10 -2.09 0.98
CA ILE A 101 -16.74 -2.45 1.43
C ILE A 101 -16.52 -1.77 2.77
N GLY A 102 -16.26 -2.56 3.82
CA GLY A 102 -15.90 -2.02 5.12
C GLY A 102 -14.59 -1.23 5.03
N SER A 103 -14.43 -0.23 5.90
CA SER A 103 -13.19 0.55 5.97
C SER A 103 -12.55 0.39 7.34
N TRP A 104 -11.25 0.15 7.32
CA TRP A 104 -10.39 0.27 8.49
C TRP A 104 -9.35 1.34 8.17
N ILE A 105 -9.21 2.32 9.06
CA ILE A 105 -8.38 3.50 8.80
C ILE A 105 -7.39 3.64 9.95
N TRP A 106 -6.11 3.69 9.61
CA TRP A 106 -5.06 4.07 10.53
C TRP A 106 -4.59 5.48 10.22
N ARG A 107 -4.90 6.41 11.12
CA ARG A 107 -4.35 7.77 11.12
C ARG A 107 -3.07 7.81 11.93
N VAL A 108 -1.94 7.95 11.24
CA VAL A 108 -0.60 7.89 11.84
C VAL A 108 -0.39 8.99 12.89
N SER A 109 -1.01 10.16 12.69
CA SER A 109 -0.90 11.29 13.64
C SER A 109 -1.60 11.05 14.97
N ASP A 110 -2.64 10.20 14.99
CA ASP A 110 -3.55 10.11 16.12
C ASP A 110 -3.11 9.03 17.12
N ALA A 111 -2.64 7.89 16.61
CA ALA A 111 -2.29 6.74 17.43
C ALA A 111 -1.36 5.76 16.71
N GLU A 112 -0.82 4.84 17.51
CA GLU A 112 -0.24 3.59 17.02
C GLU A 112 -1.23 2.79 16.17
N MET A 113 -0.68 1.89 15.34
CA MET A 113 -1.48 1.04 14.45
C MET A 113 -2.61 0.34 15.22
N PRO A 114 -3.90 0.57 14.86
CA PRO A 114 -5.00 -0.13 15.49
C PRO A 114 -4.90 -1.63 15.27
N SER A 115 -5.43 -2.44 16.19
CA SER A 115 -5.48 -3.88 15.97
C SER A 115 -6.40 -4.21 14.79
N LEU A 116 -6.01 -5.18 13.96
CA LEU A 116 -6.86 -5.76 12.92
C LEU A 116 -7.87 -6.77 13.50
N GLN A 117 -8.48 -6.45 14.66
CA GLN A 117 -9.60 -7.21 15.24
C GLN A 117 -10.85 -6.99 14.38
N LEU A 118 -10.81 -7.56 13.17
CA LEU A 118 -11.82 -7.50 12.13
C LEU A 118 -12.71 -8.74 12.14
#